data_AF-A0A937TCB9-F1
#
_entry.id   AF-A0A937TCB9-F1
#
_cell.length_a   1.000
_cell.length_b   1.000
_cell.length_c   1.000
_cell.angle_alpha   90.00
_cell.angle_beta   90.00
_cell.angle_gamma   90.00
#
_symmetry.space_group_name_H-M   'P 1'
#
loop_
_entity.id
_entity.type
_entity.pdbx_description
1 polymer ?
#
loop_
_entity_poly.entity_id
_entity_poly.type
_entity_poly.pdbx_seq_one_letter_code
_entity_poly.pdbx_strand_id
1 'polypeptide(L)' 'MSGVNVAGERLQNAWRALQQQWRITGDLWNDPVRHHFEREFWQEWEQVVPSTLEAIRHLAEVMGAARRAVR' A
#
# COMPACT_ATOMS: atom_id res chain seq x y z
N MET A 1 -11.62 -11.70 -12.99
CA MET A 1 -11.15 -10.80 -11.92
C MET A 1 -11.15 -9.38 -12.48
N SER A 2 -11.75 -8.41 -11.79
CA SER A 2 -11.76 -7.01 -12.23
C SER A 2 -10.34 -6.44 -12.19
N GLY A 3 -9.97 -5.58 -13.15
CA GLY A 3 -8.62 -4.97 -13.21
C GLY A 3 -8.22 -4.22 -11.92
N VAL A 4 -9.21 -3.72 -11.17
CA VAL A 4 -9.03 -3.04 -9.88
C VAL A 4 -8.55 -4.00 -8.78
N ASN A 5 -9.00 -5.26 -8.75
CA ASN A 5 -8.46 -6.25 -7.80
C ASN A 5 -6.99 -6.55 -8.08
N VAL A 6 -6.64 -6.71 -9.37
CA VAL A 6 -5.25 -6.96 -9.78
C VAL A 6 -4.35 -5.78 -9.44
N ALA A 7 -4.83 -4.55 -9.61
CA ALA A 7 -4.09 -3.35 -9.21
C ALA A 7 -3.88 -3.28 -7.68
N GLY A 8 -4.91 -3.61 -6.89
CA GLY A 8 -4.82 -3.66 -5.43
C GLY A 8 -3.82 -4.70 -4.94
N GLU A 9 -3.84 -5.92 -5.49
CA GLU A 9 -2.89 -6.98 -5.17
C GLU A 9 -1.45 -6.58 -5.50
N ARG A 10 -1.23 -5.96 -6.67
CA ARG A 10 0.09 -5.47 -7.08
C ARG A 10 0.61 -4.39 -6.13
N LEU A 11 -0.23 -3.41 -5.80
CA LEU A 11 0.14 -2.35 -4.85
C LEU A 11 0.46 -2.94 -3.47
N GLN A 12 -0.36 -3.88 -2.99
CA GLN A 12 -0.15 -4.52 -1.70
C GLN A 12 1.17 -5.30 -1.65
N ASN A 13 1.48 -6.05 -2.71
CA ASN A 13 2.72 -6.81 -2.79
C ASN A 13 3.95 -5.89 -2.87
N ALA A 14 3.88 -4.84 -3.68
CA ALA A 14 4.95 -3.84 -3.78
C ALA A 14 5.19 -3.14 -2.44
N TRP A 15 4.12 -2.78 -1.75
CA TRP A 15 4.19 -2.15 -0.43
C TRP A 15 4.85 -3.06 0.61
N ARG A 16 4.44 -4.33 0.71
CA ARG A 16 5.07 -5.29 1.63
C ARG A 16 6.55 -5.47 1.34
N ALA A 17 6.93 -5.58 0.06
CA ALA A 17 8.33 -5.70 -0.33
C ALA A 17 9.14 -4.47 0.07
N LEU A 18 8.58 -3.28 -0.11
CA LEU A 18 9.21 -2.02 0.28
C LEU A 18 9.35 -1.92 1.81
N GLN A 19 8.32 -2.27 2.59
CA GLN A 19 8.40 -2.31 4.05
C GLN A 19 9.44 -3.29 4.56
N GLN A 20 9.54 -4.47 3.94
CA GLN A 20 10.56 -5.45 4.27
C GLN A 20 11.96 -4.92 3.99
N GLN A 21 12.16 -4.28 2.84
CA GLN A 21 13.43 -3.68 2.47
C GLN A 21 13.80 -2.54 3.42
N TRP A 22 12.84 -1.67 3.76
CA TRP A 22 13.04 -0.59 4.71
C TRP A 22 13.46 -1.10 6.08
N ARG A 23 12.83 -2.17 6.59
CA ARG A 23 13.24 -2.80 7.85
C ARG A 23 14.69 -3.29 7.80
N ILE A 24 15.07 -4.02 6.75
CA ILE A 24 16.44 -4.53 6.58
C ILE A 24 17.45 -3.37 6.49
N THR A 25 17.11 -2.33 5.74
CA THR A 25 17.94 -1.12 5.63
C THR A 25 18.04 -0.39 6.96
N GLY A 26 16.94 -0.26 7.70
CA GLY A 26 16.89 0.40 9.01
C GLY A 26 17.68 -0.34 10.09
N ASP A 27 17.74 -1.67 10.02
CA ASP A 27 18.57 -2.51 10.91
C ASP A 27 20.07 -2.28 10.66
N LEU A 28 20.46 -2.04 9.40
CA LEU A 28 21.85 -1.74 9.02
C LEU A 28 22.21 -0.26 9.22
N TRP A 29 21.24 0.64 9.05
CA TRP A 29 21.42 2.09 9.01
C TRP A 29 20.96 2.73 10.32
N ASN A 30 21.80 2.71 11.36
CA ASN A 30 21.40 3.17 12.70
C ASN A 30 21.95 4.57 13.06
N ASP A 31 21.86 5.54 12.14
CA ASP A 31 22.32 6.91 12.37
C ASP A 31 21.13 7.90 12.48
N PRO A 32 21.38 9.17 12.88
CA PRO A 32 20.34 10.19 12.94
C PRO A 32 19.69 10.52 11.58
N VAL A 33 20.36 10.23 10.47
CA VAL A 33 19.84 10.46 9.12
C VAL A 33 18.73 9.45 8.79
N ARG A 34 18.83 8.20 9.26
CA ARG A 34 17.72 7.23 9.20
C ARG A 34 16.46 7.83 9.82
N HIS A 35 16.56 8.36 11.03
CA HIS A 35 15.42 8.92 11.74
C HIS A 35 14.83 10.17 11.07
N HIS A 36 15.66 10.95 10.38
CA HIS A 36 15.16 12.05 9.57
C HIS A 36 14.41 11.53 8.35
N PHE A 37 14.98 10.56 7.62
CA PHE A 37 14.34 9.95 6.47
C PHE A 37 13.00 9.29 6.82
N GLU A 38 12.95 8.58 7.95
CA GLU A 38 11.75 7.92 8.44
C GLU A 38 10.60 8.93 8.66
N ARG A 39 10.90 10.06 9.31
CA ARG A 39 9.89 11.08 9.60
C ARG A 39 9.45 11.87 8.37
N GLU A 40 10.40 12.28 7.53
CA GLU A 40 10.09 13.15 6.39
C GLU A 40 9.44 12.39 5.23
N PHE A 41 9.81 11.13 5.02
CA PHE A 41 9.39 10.39 3.84
C PHE A 41 8.61 9.13 4.19
N TRP A 42 9.14 8.28 5.07
CA TRP A 42 8.55 6.96 5.30
C TRP A 42 7.15 7.00 5.92
N GLN A 43 6.94 7.88 6.92
CA GLN A 43 5.65 8.02 7.61
C GLN A 43 4.50 8.41 6.69
N GLU A 44 4.75 9.22 5.66
CA GLU A 44 3.71 9.58 4.67
C GLU A 44 3.23 8.33 3.93
N TRP A 45 4.16 7.50 3.44
CA TRP A 45 3.83 6.27 2.72
C TRP A 45 3.11 5.25 3.60
N GLU A 46 3.48 5.17 4.88
CA GLU A 46 2.77 4.32 5.86
C GLU A 46 1.32 4.71 6.06
N GLN A 47 0.93 5.96 5.78
CA GLN A 47 -0.46 6.42 5.86
C GLN A 47 -1.17 6.30 4.50
N VAL A 48 -0.53 6.77 3.43
CA VAL A 48 -1.15 6.89 2.11
C VAL A 48 -1.40 5.53 1.47
N VAL A 49 -0.47 4.58 1.59
CA VAL A 49 -0.58 3.29 0.89
C VAL A 49 -1.70 2.41 1.47
N PRO A 50 -1.84 2.24 2.81
CA PRO A 50 -2.98 1.52 3.39
C PRO A 50 -4.33 2.15 3.03
N SER A 51 -4.44 3.48 3.11
CA SER A 51 -5.65 4.20 2.73
C SER A 51 -6.03 3.98 1.26
N THR A 52 -5.04 4.01 0.36
CA THR A 52 -5.24 3.73 -1.06
C THR A 52 -5.71 2.28 -1.29
N LEU A 53 -5.14 1.30 -0.56
CA LEU A 53 -5.57 -0.10 -0.64
C LEU A 53 -7.00 -0.31 -0.12
N GLU A 54 -7.44 0.44 0.89
CA GLU A 54 -8.84 0.46 1.33
C GLU A 54 -9.76 1.02 0.25
N ALA A 55 -9.41 2.17 -0.35
CA ALA A 55 -10.18 2.76 -1.43
C ALA A 55 -10.32 1.82 -2.64
N ILE A 56 -9.24 1.12 -3.01
CA ILE A 56 -9.26 0.12 -4.09
C ILE A 56 -10.18 -1.06 -3.76
N ARG A 57 -10.15 -1.57 -2.53
CA ARG A 57 -11.07 -2.63 -2.07
C ARG A 57 -12.53 -2.18 -2.14
N HIS A 58 -12.82 -0.99 -1.64
CA HIS A 58 -14.17 -0.43 -1.69
C HIS A 58 -14.67 -0.27 -3.13
N LEU A 59 -13.82 0.24 -4.03
CA LEU A 59 -14.16 0.36 -5.45
C LEU A 59 -14.45 -1.00 -6.09
N ALA A 60 -13.67 -2.04 -5.74
CA ALA A 60 -13.90 -3.40 -6.21
C ALA A 60 -15.25 -3.96 -5.75
N GLU A 61 -15.63 -3.72 -4.49
CA GLU A 61 -16.92 -4.12 -3.92
C GLU A 61 -18.08 -3.46 -4.63
N VAL A 62 -18.01 -2.13 -4.83
CA VAL A 62 -19.05 -1.35 -5.50
C VAL A 62 -19.24 -1.82 -6.94
N MET A 63 -18.17 -2.01 -7.71
CA MET A 63 -18.29 -2.54 -9.08
C MET A 63 -18.84 -3.96 -9.10
N GLY A 64 -18.46 -4.80 -8.12
CA GLY A 64 -19.00 -6.14 -7.97
C GLY A 64 -20.50 -6.13 -7.69
N ALA A 65 -20.97 -5.23 -6.84
CA ALA A 65 -22.39 -5.04 -6.53
C ALA A 65 -23.17 -4.52 -7.75
N ALA A 66 -22.66 -3.50 -8.42
CA ALA A 66 -23.28 -2.95 -9.65
C ALA A 66 -23.43 -4.03 -10.73
N ARG A 67 -22.40 -4.87 -10.93
CA ARG A 67 -22.45 -5.97 -11.89
C ARG A 67 -23.50 -7.04 -11.54
N ARG A 68 -23.77 -7.26 -10.24
CA ARG A 68 -24.84 -8.18 -9.80
C ARG A 68 -26.22 -7.58 -9.96
N ALA A 69 -26.37 -6.26 -9.77
CA ALA A 69 -27.66 -5.57 -9.88
C ALA A 69 -28.16 -5.42 -11.33
N VAL A 70 -27.25 -5.40 -12.31
CA VAL A 70 -27.56 -5.32 -13.75
C VAL A 70 -27.85 -6.70 -14.36
N ARG A 71 -27.65 -7.78 -13.61
CA ARG A 71 -27.81 -9.16 -14.06
C ARG A 71 -29.09 -9.77 -13.52
#